data_AF-A0A838FE06-F1
#
_entry.id   AF-A0A838FE06-F1
#
_cell.length_a   1.000
_cell.length_b   1.000
_cell.length_c   1.000
_cell.angle_alpha   90.00
_cell.angle_beta   90.00
_cell.angle_gamma   90.00
#
_symmetry.space_group_name_H-M   'P 1'
#
loop_
_entity.id
_entity.type
_entity.pdbx_description
1 polymer ?
#
loop_
_entity_poly.entity_id
_entity_poly.type
_entity_poly.pdbx_seq_one_letter_code
_entity_poly.pdbx_strand_id
1 'polypeptide(L)'
;IKNACKKNKIPVPNIFTEFGSYTVGESGANLYKVIAQKQQNDAELWYMIDSSFITTLPDTWGIGQRFLMLPINKWNEDYQKVNLGGLTCDSQDYYNSEVHINQVFLPKNNNGEPLYIGFFHTGAYQDQLSGYGGIKHCLIPAPKVVLIDRDKNGALRDRLFAKQQSSASMLKLLGYK
;
A
#
# COMPACT_ATOMS: atom_id res chain seq x y z
N ILE A 1 2.61 -31.83 -17.81
CA ILE A 1 2.86 -32.99 -16.92
C ILE A 1 2.19 -34.27 -17.46
N LYS A 2 0.85 -34.36 -17.53
CA LYS A 2 0.10 -35.56 -17.96
C LYS A 2 0.60 -36.19 -19.28
N ASN A 3 0.81 -35.39 -20.32
CA ASN A 3 1.30 -35.88 -21.62
C ASN A 3 2.71 -36.46 -21.54
N ALA A 4 3.59 -35.86 -20.72
CA ALA A 4 4.95 -36.36 -20.51
C ALA A 4 4.95 -37.68 -19.74
N CYS A 5 4.14 -37.82 -18.69
CA CYS A 5 3.99 -39.09 -17.95
C CYS A 5 3.44 -40.21 -18.83
N LYS A 6 2.43 -39.90 -19.66
CA LYS A 6 1.82 -40.86 -20.60
C LYS A 6 2.83 -41.36 -21.65
N LYS A 7 3.65 -40.46 -22.21
CA LYS A 7 4.70 -40.81 -23.19
C LYS A 7 5.75 -41.74 -22.58
N ASN A 8 6.13 -41.51 -21.32
CA ASN A 8 7.18 -42.25 -20.64
C ASN A 8 6.67 -43.46 -19.82
N LYS A 9 5.37 -43.77 -19.87
CA LYS A 9 4.74 -44.90 -19.15
C LYS A 9 4.99 -44.89 -17.64
N ILE A 10 5.00 -43.71 -17.02
CA ILE A 10 5.15 -43.54 -15.57
C ILE A 10 3.87 -42.99 -14.93
N PRO A 11 3.60 -43.28 -13.63
CA PRO A 11 2.48 -42.66 -12.91
C PRO A 11 2.57 -41.13 -12.89
N VAL A 12 1.41 -40.47 -12.92
CA VAL A 12 1.35 -39.01 -12.74
C VAL A 12 1.63 -38.70 -11.26
N PRO A 13 2.59 -37.81 -10.94
CA PRO A 13 2.91 -37.48 -9.56
C PRO A 13 1.82 -36.59 -8.94
N ASN A 14 1.84 -36.49 -7.62
CA ASN A 14 1.10 -35.45 -6.90
C ASN A 14 1.66 -34.07 -7.30
N ILE A 15 0.76 -33.09 -7.43
CA ILE A 15 1.12 -31.70 -7.75
C ILE A 15 1.01 -30.90 -6.46
N PHE A 16 2.11 -30.26 -6.08
CA PHE A 16 2.17 -29.27 -5.00
C PHE A 16 2.42 -27.89 -5.62
N THR A 17 1.82 -26.85 -5.04
CA THR A 17 1.93 -25.48 -5.52
C THR A 17 2.17 -24.53 -4.37
N GLU A 18 2.97 -23.49 -4.58
CA GLU A 18 3.37 -22.51 -3.56
C GLU A 18 2.88 -21.11 -3.94
N PHE A 19 1.59 -20.97 -4.25
CA PHE A 19 0.99 -19.71 -4.69
C PHE A 19 0.71 -18.75 -3.52
N GLY A 20 1.76 -18.36 -2.80
CA GLY A 20 1.66 -17.49 -1.63
C GLY A 20 0.97 -16.17 -1.94
N SER A 21 1.46 -15.43 -2.94
CA SER A 21 0.90 -14.13 -3.32
C SER A 21 -0.57 -14.21 -3.74
N TYR A 22 -0.97 -15.30 -4.40
CA TYR A 22 -2.38 -15.52 -4.76
C TYR A 22 -3.26 -15.75 -3.53
N THR A 23 -2.70 -16.36 -2.48
CA THR A 23 -3.42 -16.69 -1.25
C THR A 23 -3.62 -15.47 -0.35
N VAL A 24 -2.63 -14.59 -0.26
CA VAL A 24 -2.62 -13.47 0.71
C VAL A 24 -2.71 -12.09 0.07
N GLY A 25 -2.65 -11.97 -1.25
CA GLY A 25 -2.63 -10.67 -1.93
C GLY A 25 -3.80 -9.79 -1.51
N GLU A 26 -5.02 -10.32 -1.55
CA GLU A 26 -6.27 -9.59 -1.26
C GLU A 26 -6.51 -9.33 0.23
N SER A 27 -5.74 -9.93 1.13
CA SER A 27 -5.99 -9.82 2.58
C SER A 27 -5.52 -8.50 3.20
N GLY A 28 -4.84 -7.65 2.43
CA GLY A 28 -4.25 -6.40 2.90
C GLY A 28 -4.73 -5.17 2.13
N ALA A 29 -4.91 -4.08 2.86
CA ALA A 29 -5.08 -2.75 2.31
C ALA A 29 -4.31 -1.71 3.13
N ASN A 30 -3.70 -0.75 2.45
CA ASN A 30 -3.08 0.42 3.05
C ASN A 30 -4.01 1.63 2.88
N LEU A 31 -4.29 2.34 3.96
CA LEU A 31 -5.14 3.53 3.97
C LEU A 31 -4.30 4.76 4.30
N TYR A 32 -4.45 5.79 3.48
CA TYR A 32 -3.73 7.05 3.62
C TYR A 32 -4.70 8.21 3.71
N LYS A 33 -4.30 9.24 4.45
CA LYS A 33 -4.97 10.54 4.47
C LYS A 33 -4.20 11.52 3.59
N VAL A 34 -4.90 12.27 2.75
CA VAL A 34 -4.32 13.43 2.06
C VAL A 34 -4.20 14.57 3.06
N ILE A 35 -2.97 15.03 3.31
CA ILE A 35 -2.64 16.04 4.32
C ILE A 35 -2.26 17.39 3.73
N ALA A 36 -1.83 17.43 2.47
CA ALA A 36 -1.50 18.66 1.78
C ALA A 36 -1.80 18.55 0.29
N GLN A 37 -2.07 19.70 -0.31
CA GLN A 37 -2.24 19.87 -1.74
C GLN A 37 -1.23 20.92 -2.21
N LYS A 38 -0.51 20.62 -3.30
CA LYS A 38 0.48 21.53 -3.89
C LYS A 38 0.24 21.67 -5.39
N GLN A 39 -0.07 22.88 -5.83
CA GLN A 39 -0.04 23.22 -7.26
C GLN A 39 1.41 23.59 -7.60
N GLN A 40 2.10 22.75 -8.37
CA GLN A 40 3.50 22.97 -8.72
C GLN A 40 3.66 23.90 -9.93
N ASN A 41 2.77 23.76 -10.91
CA ASN A 41 2.65 24.60 -12.10
C ASN A 41 1.21 24.52 -12.62
N ASP A 42 0.90 25.10 -13.77
CA ASP A 42 -0.47 25.14 -14.31
C ASP A 42 -1.05 23.75 -14.68
N ALA A 43 -0.21 22.72 -14.79
CA ALA A 43 -0.61 21.37 -15.20
C ALA A 43 -0.49 20.31 -14.09
N GLU A 44 0.34 20.55 -13.07
CA GLU A 44 0.70 19.57 -12.04
C GLU A 44 0.13 19.93 -10.67
N LEU A 45 -0.88 19.17 -10.28
CA LEU A 45 -1.45 19.17 -8.95
C LEU A 45 -0.98 17.94 -8.18
N TRP A 46 -0.47 18.15 -6.97
CA TRP A 46 0.05 17.09 -6.11
C TRP A 46 -0.80 16.96 -4.85
N TYR A 47 -1.17 15.73 -4.52
CA TYR A 47 -1.74 15.35 -3.23
C TYR A 47 -0.68 14.61 -2.42
N MET A 48 -0.40 15.12 -1.23
CA MET A 48 0.57 14.55 -0.30
C MET A 48 -0.16 13.64 0.69
N ILE A 49 0.23 12.38 0.77
CA ILE A 49 -0.31 11.42 1.74
C ILE A 49 0.39 11.54 3.09
N ASP A 50 -0.21 11.06 4.17
CA ASP A 50 0.38 11.00 5.52
C ASP A 50 1.36 9.85 5.74
N SER A 51 1.96 9.34 4.67
CA SER A 51 2.89 8.21 4.70
C SER A 51 3.86 8.27 3.51
N SER A 52 4.51 7.15 3.21
CA SER A 52 5.43 7.03 2.07
C SER A 52 5.23 5.73 1.31
N PHE A 53 5.22 5.83 -0.01
CA PHE A 53 5.13 4.70 -0.92
C PHE A 53 6.37 3.82 -0.84
N ILE A 54 7.58 4.41 -0.72
CA ILE A 54 8.82 3.64 -0.51
C ILE A 54 8.72 2.77 0.75
N THR A 55 8.11 3.30 1.82
CA THR A 55 8.10 2.66 3.14
C THR A 55 6.92 1.73 3.42
N THR A 56 5.82 1.86 2.68
CA THR A 56 4.59 1.08 2.92
C THR A 56 4.10 0.31 1.69
N LEU A 57 4.58 0.66 0.50
CA LEU A 57 4.32 -0.04 -0.76
C LEU A 57 5.63 -0.21 -1.56
N PRO A 58 6.65 -0.87 -0.98
CA PRO A 58 8.00 -0.95 -1.55
C PRO A 58 8.03 -1.52 -2.97
N ASP A 59 7.10 -2.40 -3.36
CA ASP A 59 7.07 -2.94 -4.72
C ASP A 59 6.67 -1.90 -5.78
N THR A 60 5.94 -0.84 -5.39
CA THR A 60 5.65 0.30 -6.28
C THR A 60 6.96 0.98 -6.68
N TRP A 61 7.85 1.18 -5.72
CA TRP A 61 9.15 1.83 -5.94
C TRP A 61 10.17 0.89 -6.56
N GLY A 62 10.28 -0.35 -6.06
CA GLY A 62 11.34 -1.28 -6.42
C GLY A 62 11.14 -1.97 -7.78
N ILE A 63 9.90 -2.33 -8.12
CA ILE A 63 9.59 -3.09 -9.35
C ILE A 63 8.45 -2.48 -10.18
N GLY A 64 7.93 -1.31 -9.80
CA GLY A 64 6.82 -0.66 -10.49
C GLY A 64 5.48 -1.41 -10.37
N GLN A 65 5.29 -2.18 -9.30
CA GLN A 65 4.04 -2.89 -9.08
C GLN A 65 2.89 -1.91 -8.88
N ARG A 66 1.76 -2.21 -9.52
CA ARG A 66 0.53 -1.43 -9.40
C ARG A 66 -0.43 -2.12 -8.45
N PHE A 67 -1.08 -1.32 -7.63
CA PHE A 67 -2.11 -1.76 -6.71
C PHE A 67 -3.46 -1.15 -7.11
N LEU A 68 -4.54 -1.83 -6.73
CA LEU A 68 -5.87 -1.27 -6.89
C LEU A 68 -5.97 -0.07 -5.94
N MET A 69 -6.21 1.12 -6.48
CA MET A 69 -6.29 2.37 -5.71
C MET A 69 -7.67 3.00 -5.90
N LEU A 70 -8.32 3.35 -4.80
CA LEU A 70 -9.64 4.00 -4.79
C LEU A 70 -9.71 5.06 -3.67
N PRO A 71 -10.46 6.16 -3.87
CA PRO A 71 -10.83 7.03 -2.76
C PRO A 71 -11.75 6.27 -1.78
N ILE A 72 -11.55 6.45 -0.49
CA ILE A 72 -12.39 5.80 0.55
C ILE A 72 -13.66 6.60 0.81
N ASN A 73 -13.62 7.92 0.60
CA ASN A 73 -14.74 8.83 0.76
C ASN A 73 -14.85 9.80 -0.42
N LYS A 74 -15.88 10.66 -0.42
CA LYS A 74 -16.10 11.70 -1.44
C LYS A 74 -16.37 11.19 -2.85
N TRP A 75 -17.08 10.06 -2.99
CA TRP A 75 -17.35 9.44 -4.29
C TRP A 75 -18.26 10.28 -5.19
N ASN A 76 -19.07 11.16 -4.58
CA ASN A 76 -20.01 12.05 -5.26
C ASN A 76 -19.43 13.44 -5.56
N GLU A 77 -18.17 13.69 -5.20
CA GLU A 77 -17.49 14.96 -5.51
C GLU A 77 -16.89 14.90 -6.91
N ASP A 78 -16.61 16.08 -7.48
CA ASP A 78 -15.86 16.17 -8.73
C ASP A 78 -14.47 15.54 -8.60
N TYR A 79 -14.04 14.85 -9.66
CA TYR A 79 -12.70 14.28 -9.76
C TYR A 79 -11.79 15.19 -10.56
N GLN A 80 -10.51 15.19 -10.20
CA GLN A 80 -9.46 15.89 -10.94
C GLN A 80 -8.20 15.04 -11.05
N LYS A 81 -7.38 15.34 -12.05
CA LYS A 81 -6.08 14.69 -12.24
C LYS A 81 -5.09 15.20 -11.20
N VAL A 82 -4.46 14.28 -10.49
CA VAL A 82 -3.46 14.58 -9.46
C VAL A 82 -2.31 13.59 -9.50
N ASN A 83 -1.13 14.07 -9.11
CA ASN A 83 0.00 13.22 -8.75
C ASN A 83 -0.08 12.91 -7.25
N LEU A 84 0.25 11.68 -6.86
CA LEU A 84 0.33 11.28 -5.45
C LEU A 84 1.77 11.24 -4.99
N GLY A 85 2.10 12.06 -3.98
CA GLY A 85 3.41 12.12 -3.35
C GLY A 85 3.38 11.63 -1.90
N GLY A 86 4.44 10.94 -1.49
CA GLY A 86 4.69 10.58 -0.09
C GLY A 86 5.46 11.67 0.67
N LEU A 87 5.66 11.44 1.96
CA LEU A 87 6.26 12.41 2.90
C LEU A 87 7.77 12.43 2.94
N THR A 88 8.45 11.51 2.27
CA THR A 88 9.92 11.43 2.37
C THR A 88 10.58 12.58 1.61
N CYS A 89 11.88 12.79 1.87
CA CYS A 89 12.67 13.76 1.12
C CYS A 89 13.17 13.21 -0.22
N ASP A 90 12.82 11.96 -0.57
CA ASP A 90 13.23 11.32 -1.82
C ASP A 90 12.26 11.70 -2.94
N SER A 91 12.81 12.12 -4.08
CA SER A 91 12.02 12.49 -5.26
C SER A 91 11.33 11.30 -5.93
N GLN A 92 11.67 10.07 -5.56
CA GLN A 92 11.04 8.84 -6.05
C GLN A 92 9.84 8.39 -5.20
N ASP A 93 9.51 9.11 -4.13
CA ASP A 93 8.36 8.78 -3.27
C ASP A 93 7.04 9.30 -3.84
N TYR A 94 6.67 8.76 -5.00
CA TYR A 94 5.40 9.05 -5.65
C TYR A 94 4.79 7.76 -6.21
N TYR A 95 3.46 7.73 -6.31
CA TYR A 95 2.77 6.61 -6.94
C TYR A 95 2.68 6.83 -8.44
N ASN A 96 3.18 5.87 -9.23
CA ASN A 96 3.13 5.93 -10.68
C ASN A 96 2.05 4.98 -11.24
N SER A 97 0.99 5.53 -11.82
CA SER A 97 -0.09 4.76 -12.43
C SER A 97 0.23 4.17 -13.81
N GLU A 98 1.12 4.78 -14.62
CA GLU A 98 1.44 4.34 -15.98
C GLU A 98 2.87 4.68 -16.44
N VAL A 99 3.43 3.91 -17.38
CA VAL A 99 4.75 4.19 -17.99
C VAL A 99 4.81 5.58 -18.67
N HIS A 100 3.65 6.17 -18.99
CA HIS A 100 3.53 7.47 -19.66
C HIS A 100 2.56 8.47 -19.02
N ILE A 101 1.85 8.10 -17.95
CA ILE A 101 0.87 8.97 -17.25
C ILE A 101 0.96 8.72 -15.73
N ASN A 102 1.67 9.61 -15.03
CA ASN A 102 1.83 9.56 -13.57
C ASN A 102 0.59 10.05 -12.79
N GLN A 103 -0.50 10.40 -13.49
CA GLN A 103 -1.65 11.08 -12.91
C GLN A 103 -2.79 10.10 -12.62
N VAL A 104 -3.33 10.19 -11.41
CA VAL A 104 -4.56 9.48 -11.00
C VAL A 104 -5.73 10.45 -10.92
N PHE A 105 -6.94 9.94 -11.04
CA PHE A 105 -8.15 10.74 -10.81
C PHE A 105 -8.61 10.56 -9.37
N LEU A 106 -8.68 11.65 -8.61
CA LEU A 106 -9.16 11.64 -7.23
C LEU A 106 -10.15 12.79 -6.99
N PRO A 107 -11.04 12.65 -5.98
CA PRO A 107 -11.94 13.71 -5.59
C PRO A 107 -11.22 15.03 -5.27
N LYS A 108 -11.84 16.16 -5.60
CA LYS A 108 -11.38 17.49 -5.17
C LYS A 108 -11.37 17.56 -3.64
N ASN A 109 -10.27 18.08 -3.06
CA ASN A 109 -10.10 18.15 -1.62
C ASN A 109 -10.40 19.55 -1.04
N ASN A 110 -11.57 20.12 -1.39
CA ASN A 110 -11.87 21.54 -1.13
C ASN A 110 -12.81 21.77 0.07
N ASN A 111 -13.53 20.74 0.52
CA ASN A 111 -14.70 20.90 1.40
C ASN A 111 -14.35 20.83 2.91
N GLY A 112 -13.08 20.98 3.29
CA GLY A 112 -12.61 20.92 4.68
C GLY A 112 -12.59 19.51 5.30
N GLU A 113 -13.41 18.57 4.82
CA GLU A 113 -13.34 17.16 5.21
C GLU A 113 -12.06 16.51 4.69
N PRO A 114 -11.40 15.61 5.44
CA PRO A 114 -10.22 14.90 4.97
C PRO A 114 -10.57 13.93 3.82
N LEU A 115 -9.74 13.92 2.77
CA LEU A 115 -9.78 12.88 1.74
C LEU A 115 -8.92 11.69 2.18
N TYR A 116 -9.50 10.48 2.12
CA TYR A 116 -8.80 9.23 2.39
C TYR A 116 -8.68 8.40 1.10
N ILE A 117 -7.55 7.74 0.92
CA ILE A 117 -7.22 6.92 -0.25
C ILE A 117 -6.81 5.53 0.23
N GLY A 118 -7.35 4.49 -0.41
CA GLY A 118 -7.02 3.11 -0.13
C GLY A 118 -6.27 2.46 -1.28
N PHE A 119 -5.22 1.72 -0.93
CA PHE A 119 -4.49 0.82 -1.82
C PHE A 119 -4.78 -0.61 -1.36
N PHE A 120 -5.33 -1.42 -2.26
CA PHE A 120 -5.78 -2.78 -2.00
C PHE A 120 -4.88 -3.79 -2.70
N HIS A 121 -5.01 -5.06 -2.30
CA HIS A 121 -4.18 -6.17 -2.75
C HIS A 121 -2.72 -6.05 -2.27
N THR A 122 -2.52 -5.49 -1.08
CA THR A 122 -1.19 -5.20 -0.51
C THR A 122 -0.75 -6.24 0.52
N GLY A 123 -1.46 -7.38 0.64
CA GLY A 123 -1.19 -8.37 1.69
C GLY A 123 0.04 -9.26 1.42
N ALA A 124 0.55 -9.27 0.18
CA ALA A 124 1.76 -10.01 -0.17
C ALA A 124 2.99 -9.08 -0.19
N TYR A 125 4.09 -9.56 0.40
CA TYR A 125 5.44 -8.96 0.44
C TYR A 125 5.60 -7.60 1.13
N GLN A 126 4.64 -6.68 1.07
CA GLN A 126 4.83 -5.27 1.43
C GLN A 126 5.34 -5.09 2.87
N ASP A 127 4.74 -5.77 3.84
CA ASP A 127 5.14 -5.66 5.25
C ASP A 127 6.56 -6.18 5.48
N GLN A 128 6.90 -7.35 4.94
CA GLN A 128 8.23 -7.94 5.06
C GLN A 128 9.31 -7.12 4.35
N LEU A 129 9.05 -6.68 3.11
CA LEU A 129 9.99 -5.87 2.34
C LEU A 129 10.18 -4.48 2.96
N SER A 130 9.14 -3.93 3.57
CA SER A 130 9.23 -2.64 4.27
C SER A 130 10.02 -2.69 5.59
N GLY A 131 10.39 -3.89 6.04
CA GLY A 131 11.04 -4.10 7.34
C GLY A 131 10.10 -3.75 8.49
N TYR A 132 8.92 -4.39 8.55
CA TYR A 132 7.94 -4.19 9.62
C TYR A 132 8.58 -4.20 11.02
N GLY A 133 8.34 -3.14 11.81
CA GLY A 133 8.92 -2.95 13.14
C GLY A 133 10.39 -2.51 13.16
N GLY A 134 11.05 -2.44 12.00
CA GLY A 134 12.43 -1.98 11.82
C GLY A 134 12.56 -0.49 11.52
N ILE A 135 13.72 -0.11 10.97
CA ILE A 135 13.99 1.27 10.53
C ILE A 135 13.54 1.44 9.08
N LYS A 136 12.90 2.56 8.79
CA LYS A 136 12.35 2.89 7.47
C LYS A 136 13.03 4.10 6.85
N HIS A 137 12.88 4.27 5.54
CA HIS A 137 13.38 5.43 4.82
C HIS A 137 12.89 6.74 5.47
N CYS A 138 13.81 7.70 5.64
CA CYS A 138 13.60 8.95 6.38
C CYS A 138 13.07 8.80 7.83
N LEU A 139 13.21 7.63 8.47
CA LEU A 139 12.63 7.34 9.78
C LEU A 139 11.12 7.61 9.84
N ILE A 140 10.41 7.45 8.72
CA ILE A 140 8.95 7.55 8.70
C ILE A 140 8.38 6.35 9.48
N PRO A 141 7.60 6.58 10.55
CA PRO A 141 7.14 5.48 11.38
C PRO A 141 6.20 4.52 10.63
N ALA A 142 6.29 3.23 10.92
CA ALA A 142 5.31 2.26 10.43
C ALA A 142 3.89 2.61 10.90
N PRO A 143 2.87 2.50 10.03
CA PRO A 143 1.50 2.83 10.38
C PRO A 143 0.93 1.84 11.41
N LYS A 144 -0.20 2.20 12.02
CA LYS A 144 -0.99 1.27 12.82
C LYS A 144 -1.54 0.14 11.95
N VAL A 145 -1.64 -1.07 12.50
CA VAL A 145 -2.24 -2.23 11.83
C VAL A 145 -3.52 -2.62 12.57
N VAL A 146 -4.62 -2.66 11.83
CA VAL A 146 -5.94 -3.06 12.34
C VAL A 146 -6.35 -4.33 11.62
N LEU A 147 -6.74 -5.35 12.38
CA LEU A 147 -7.35 -6.56 11.82
C LEU A 147 -8.86 -6.40 11.86
N ILE A 148 -9.49 -6.64 10.72
CA ILE A 148 -10.94 -6.64 10.56
C ILE A 148 -11.36 -8.06 10.22
N ASP A 149 -12.28 -8.62 11.00
CA ASP A 149 -12.80 -9.97 10.84
C ASP A 149 -14.33 -9.96 10.92
N ARG A 150 -14.96 -11.09 10.58
CA ARG A 150 -16.39 -11.31 10.77
C ARG A 150 -16.60 -12.35 11.86
N ASP A 151 -17.46 -12.05 12.82
CA ASP A 151 -17.85 -13.03 13.83
C ASP A 151 -18.78 -14.12 13.24
N LYS A 152 -19.14 -15.11 14.07
CA LYS A 152 -20.02 -16.22 13.68
C LYS A 152 -21.39 -15.78 13.14
N ASN A 153 -21.82 -14.56 13.46
CA ASN A 153 -23.07 -13.97 13.00
C ASN A 153 -22.87 -13.06 11.78
N GLY A 154 -21.66 -12.97 11.24
CA GLY A 154 -21.31 -12.15 10.08
C GLY A 154 -21.04 -10.67 10.38
N ALA A 155 -21.13 -10.27 11.65
CA ALA A 155 -20.90 -8.89 12.07
C ALA A 155 -19.40 -8.57 12.06
N LEU A 156 -19.05 -7.37 11.59
CA LEU A 156 -17.66 -6.92 11.53
C LEU A 156 -17.13 -6.66 12.95
N ARG A 157 -15.90 -7.13 13.19
CA ARG A 157 -15.13 -6.90 14.41
C ARG A 157 -13.75 -6.41 14.03
N ASP A 158 -13.36 -5.27 14.56
CA ASP A 158 -12.00 -4.75 14.42
C ASP A 158 -11.20 -4.91 15.73
N ARG A 159 -9.89 -5.09 15.59
CA ARG A 159 -8.94 -5.00 16.70
C ARG A 159 -7.64 -4.37 16.27
N LEU A 160 -7.04 -3.57 17.15
CA LEU A 160 -5.70 -3.05 16.93
C LEU A 160 -4.68 -4.17 17.10
N PHE A 161 -4.05 -4.58 16.01
CA PHE A 161 -3.00 -5.60 16.03
C PHE A 161 -1.65 -4.99 16.40
N ALA A 162 -1.35 -3.80 15.87
CA ALA A 162 -0.15 -3.08 16.20
C ALA A 162 -0.37 -1.57 16.23
N LYS A 163 0.25 -0.93 17.22
CA LYS A 163 0.31 0.53 17.33
C LYS A 163 1.24 1.07 16.23
N GLN A 164 0.98 2.32 15.84
CA GLN A 164 1.93 3.07 15.02
C GLN A 164 3.29 3.09 15.73
N GLN A 165 4.36 2.90 14.97
CA GLN A 165 5.71 2.92 15.49
C GLN A 165 6.03 4.31 16.05
N SER A 166 6.72 4.37 17.18
CA SER A 166 7.16 5.64 17.76
C SER A 166 8.58 5.99 17.29
N SER A 167 8.89 7.28 17.22
CA SER A 167 10.25 7.77 16.98
C SER A 167 11.23 7.23 18.02
N ALA A 168 10.82 7.18 19.29
CA ALA A 168 11.62 6.59 20.38
C ALA A 168 11.96 5.11 20.12
N SER A 169 11.01 4.31 19.59
CA SER A 169 11.29 2.92 19.22
C SER A 169 12.33 2.82 18.11
N MET A 170 12.27 3.70 17.11
CA MET A 170 13.26 3.73 16.02
C MET A 170 14.63 4.16 16.52
N LEU A 171 14.70 5.23 17.33
CA LEU A 171 15.96 5.70 17.91
C LEU A 171 16.61 4.63 18.80
N LYS A 172 15.81 3.88 19.57
CA LYS A 172 16.31 2.73 20.35
C LYS A 172 16.92 1.63 19.47
N LEU A 173 16.31 1.31 18.33
CA LEU A 173 16.86 0.34 17.38
C LEU A 173 18.20 0.80 16.78
N LEU A 174 18.39 2.11 16.65
CA LEU A 174 19.65 2.72 16.23
C LEU A 174 20.68 2.86 17.36
N GLY A 175 20.36 2.42 18.59
CA GLY A 175 21.26 2.44 19.73
C GLY A 175 21.26 3.72 20.57
N TYR A 176 20.34 4.65 20.30
CA TYR A 176 20.16 5.85 21.13
C TYR A 176 19.46 5.50 22.45
N LYS A 177 19.86 6.18 23.53
CA LYS A 177 19.32 6.03 24.88
C LYS A 177 18.53 7.26 25.29
#